data_AF-A0A124FRN9-F1
#
_entry.id   AF-A0A124FRN9-F1
#
_cell.length_a   1.000
_cell.length_b   1.000
_cell.length_c   1.000
_cell.angle_alpha   90.00
_cell.angle_beta   90.00
_cell.angle_gamma   90.00
#
_symmetry.space_group_name_H-M   'P 1'
#
loop_
_entity.id
_entity.type
_entity.pdbx_description
1 polymer ?
#
loop_
_entity_poly.entity_id
_entity_poly.type
_entity_poly.pdbx_seq_one_letter_code
_entity_poly.pdbx_strand_id
1 'polypeptide(L)'
;MTQEQARSLARQAGIRLEGLGGTEDGVIGALAGIGLAASGNDGRFVQKGTTRSLHGSQTIAAILASGVDRVETRGGAAVSNGIVTLRKFPKPAFSGGKAILFVEADGDAYHDIVTG
;
A
#
# COMPACT_ATOMS: atom_id res chain seq x y z
N MET A 1 14.29 -8.47 -17.20
CA MET A 1 14.48 -9.67 -16.37
C MET A 1 13.95 -10.86 -17.13
N THR A 2 14.71 -11.95 -17.26
CA THR A 2 14.28 -13.20 -17.92
C THR A 2 13.86 -14.24 -16.88
N GLN A 3 13.20 -15.32 -17.30
CA GLN A 3 12.86 -16.43 -16.40
C GLN A 3 14.11 -17.09 -15.80
N GLU A 4 15.18 -17.23 -16.59
CA GLU A 4 16.46 -17.78 -16.12
C GLU A 4 17.09 -16.92 -15.03
N GLN A 5 17.04 -15.59 -15.19
CA GLN A 5 17.49 -14.65 -14.17
C GLN A 5 16.67 -14.79 -12.88
N ALA A 6 15.35 -14.90 -12.98
CA ALA A 6 14.49 -15.10 -11.82
C ALA A 6 14.79 -16.42 -11.10
N ARG A 7 14.90 -17.54 -11.83
CA ARG A 7 15.23 -18.85 -11.26
C ARG A 7 16.62 -18.88 -10.63
N SER A 8 17.59 -18.21 -11.24
CA SER A 8 18.95 -18.11 -10.70
C SER A 8 18.99 -17.32 -9.39
N LEU A 9 18.28 -16.19 -9.34
CA LEU A 9 18.15 -15.40 -8.12
C LEU A 9 17.43 -16.17 -7.01
N ALA A 10 16.34 -16.88 -7.34
CA ALA A 10 15.63 -17.71 -6.38
C ALA A 10 16.53 -18.81 -5.79
N ARG A 11 17.32 -19.51 -6.64
CA ARG A 11 18.30 -20.51 -6.17
C ARG A 11 19.36 -19.91 -5.25
N GLN A 12 19.92 -18.76 -5.62
CA GLN A 12 20.90 -18.05 -4.79
C GLN A 12 20.33 -17.65 -3.42
N ALA A 13 19.05 -17.30 -3.38
CA ALA A 13 18.32 -16.96 -2.16
C ALA A 13 17.79 -18.17 -1.38
N GLY A 14 17.98 -19.41 -1.87
CA GLY A 14 17.44 -20.63 -1.23
C GLY A 14 15.91 -20.76 -1.33
N ILE A 15 15.27 -20.07 -2.28
CA ILE A 15 13.82 -20.05 -2.48
C ILE A 15 13.45 -21.04 -3.60
N ARG A 16 12.46 -21.90 -3.35
CA ARG A 16 11.87 -22.76 -4.38
C ARG A 16 10.97 -21.91 -5.29
N LEU A 17 11.30 -21.86 -6.58
CA LEU A 17 10.51 -21.17 -7.61
C LEU A 17 10.21 -22.13 -8.76
N GLU A 18 8.94 -22.45 -8.94
CA GLU A 18 8.46 -23.48 -9.86
C GLU A 18 7.37 -22.94 -10.79
N GLY A 19 7.47 -23.28 -12.07
CA GLY A 19 6.44 -22.96 -13.05
C GLY A 19 5.45 -24.12 -13.10
N LEU A 20 4.15 -23.84 -13.02
CA LEU A 20 3.11 -24.88 -12.94
C LEU A 20 2.11 -24.85 -14.11
N GLY A 21 2.31 -23.96 -15.09
CA GLY A 21 1.41 -23.87 -16.24
C GLY A 21 1.91 -22.98 -17.36
N GLY A 22 1.40 -23.26 -18.57
CA GLY A 22 1.64 -22.44 -19.77
C GLY A 22 3.12 -22.26 -20.11
N THR A 23 3.49 -21.03 -20.49
CA THR A 23 4.88 -20.61 -20.76
C THR A 23 5.72 -20.43 -19.50
N GLU A 24 5.15 -20.65 -18.32
CA GLU A 24 5.77 -20.45 -17.01
C GLU A 24 6.20 -19.00 -16.70
N ASP A 25 5.80 -18.01 -17.50
CA ASP A 25 6.22 -16.60 -17.31
C ASP A 25 5.84 -16.01 -15.94
N GLY A 26 4.84 -16.59 -15.28
CA GLY A 26 4.43 -16.23 -13.93
C GLY A 26 5.54 -16.30 -12.88
N VAL A 27 6.63 -17.06 -13.12
CA VAL A 27 7.76 -17.14 -12.18
C VAL A 27 8.46 -15.80 -11.96
N ILE A 28 8.48 -14.94 -12.98
CA ILE A 28 9.04 -13.58 -12.89
C ILE A 28 8.18 -12.74 -11.94
N GLY A 29 6.87 -12.75 -12.14
CA GLY A 29 5.92 -12.02 -11.29
C GLY A 29 5.89 -12.54 -9.86
N ALA A 30 5.95 -13.87 -9.67
CA ALA A 30 5.97 -14.49 -8.35
C ALA A 30 7.20 -14.05 -7.54
N LEU A 31 8.40 -14.10 -8.13
CA LEU A 31 9.61 -13.65 -7.45
C LEU A 31 9.61 -12.14 -7.19
N ALA A 32 9.15 -11.34 -8.16
CA ALA A 32 9.02 -9.90 -7.99
C ALA A 32 8.05 -9.56 -6.84
N GLY A 33 6.92 -10.26 -6.75
CA GLY A 33 5.94 -10.09 -5.68
C GLY A 33 6.51 -10.39 -4.29
N ILE A 34 7.35 -11.42 -4.17
CA ILE A 34 8.07 -11.71 -2.91
C ILE A 34 9.01 -10.56 -2.55
N GLY A 35 9.79 -10.06 -3.52
CA GLY A 35 10.71 -8.95 -3.30
C GLY A 35 9.97 -7.66 -2.88
N LEU A 36 8.84 -7.36 -3.54
CA LEU A 36 7.99 -6.23 -3.20
C LEU A 36 7.43 -6.36 -1.78
N ALA A 37 6.88 -7.52 -1.42
CA ALA A 37 6.37 -7.77 -0.07
C ALA A 37 7.48 -7.65 0.99
N ALA A 38 8.66 -8.20 0.73
CA ALA A 38 9.81 -8.13 1.62
C ALA A 38 10.34 -6.70 1.80
N SER A 39 10.13 -5.81 0.84
CA SER A 39 10.58 -4.41 0.91
C SER A 39 9.85 -3.59 1.98
N GLY A 40 8.66 -4.02 2.41
CA GLY A 40 7.81 -3.26 3.33
C GLY A 40 7.24 -1.96 2.75
N ASN A 41 7.34 -1.78 1.43
CA ASN A 41 6.95 -0.57 0.70
C ASN A 41 5.92 -0.84 -0.40
N ASP A 42 5.24 -1.99 -0.35
CA ASP A 42 4.23 -2.37 -1.33
C ASP A 42 2.98 -2.96 -0.67
N GLY A 43 1.85 -2.77 -1.35
CA GLY A 43 0.54 -3.25 -0.92
C GLY A 43 -0.31 -2.22 -0.18
N ARG A 44 -1.50 -2.66 0.22
CA ARG A 44 -2.50 -1.83 0.91
C ARG A 44 -3.24 -2.62 1.98
N PHE A 45 -3.67 -1.93 3.02
CA PHE A 45 -4.53 -2.50 4.04
C PHE A 45 -5.96 -2.61 3.53
N VAL A 46 -6.46 -3.85 3.41
CA VAL A 46 -7.89 -4.12 3.17
C VAL A 46 -8.72 -3.86 4.44
N GLN A 47 -8.09 -3.98 5.61
CA GLN A 47 -8.61 -3.60 6.91
C GLN A 47 -7.43 -3.26 7.84
N LYS A 48 -7.51 -2.11 8.53
CA LYS A 48 -6.58 -1.70 9.58
C LYS A 48 -7.40 -1.08 10.69
N GLY A 49 -7.31 -1.64 11.90
CA GLY A 49 -8.14 -1.20 13.03
C GLY A 49 -9.62 -1.07 12.66
N THR A 50 -10.17 0.13 12.84
CA THR A 50 -11.57 0.47 12.59
C THR A 50 -11.78 1.30 11.32
N THR A 51 -10.83 1.32 10.37
CA THR A 51 -10.96 2.15 9.14
C THR A 51 -12.28 1.95 8.39
N ARG A 52 -12.86 0.75 8.42
CA ARG A 52 -14.13 0.43 7.74
C ARG A 52 -15.35 1.20 8.26
N SER A 53 -15.31 1.74 9.49
CA SER A 53 -16.40 2.56 10.03
C SER A 53 -16.31 4.04 9.65
N LEU A 54 -15.22 4.45 9.00
CA LEU A 54 -15.03 5.84 8.57
C LEU A 54 -15.69 6.08 7.21
N HIS A 55 -16.52 7.12 7.15
CA HIS A 55 -17.24 7.54 5.94
C HIS A 55 -17.40 9.05 5.88
N GLY A 56 -17.51 9.60 4.67
CA GLY A 56 -17.71 11.04 4.46
C GLY A 56 -16.54 11.88 4.97
N SER A 57 -16.84 13.08 5.45
CA SER A 57 -15.83 14.00 6.00
C SER A 57 -15.37 13.54 7.39
N GLN A 58 -14.07 13.30 7.52
CA GLN A 58 -13.43 12.87 8.77
C GLN A 58 -12.28 13.80 9.12
N THR A 59 -12.05 14.01 10.41
CA THR A 59 -10.85 14.72 10.85
C THR A 59 -9.63 13.83 10.71
N ILE A 60 -8.46 14.42 10.47
CA ILE A 60 -7.20 13.66 10.48
C ILE A 60 -7.00 12.92 11.81
N ALA A 61 -7.39 13.53 12.93
CA ALA A 61 -7.34 12.88 14.24
C ALA A 61 -8.17 11.58 14.30
N ALA A 62 -9.39 11.59 13.77
CA ALA A 62 -10.24 10.40 13.71
C ALA A 62 -9.63 9.30 12.80
N ILE A 63 -9.03 9.70 11.68
CA ILE A 63 -8.34 8.79 10.77
C ILE A 63 -7.16 8.11 11.47
N LEU A 64 -6.30 8.88 12.16
CA LEU A 64 -5.18 8.32 12.91
C LEU A 64 -5.67 7.38 14.02
N ALA A 65 -6.70 7.79 14.77
CA ALA A 65 -7.30 6.97 15.83
C ALA A 65 -7.92 5.66 15.32
N SER A 66 -8.32 5.58 14.04
CA SER A 66 -8.82 4.33 13.43
C SER A 66 -7.75 3.27 13.21
N GLY A 67 -6.48 3.62 13.42
CA GLY A 67 -5.33 2.75 13.21
C GLY A 67 -4.51 3.09 11.96
N VAL A 68 -4.77 4.20 11.27
CA VAL A 68 -3.84 4.72 10.27
C VAL A 68 -2.62 5.30 11.00
N ASP A 69 -1.41 4.97 10.57
CA ASP A 69 -0.20 5.40 11.26
C ASP A 69 0.21 6.82 10.85
N ARG A 70 0.00 7.20 9.57
CA ARG A 70 0.31 8.54 9.05
C ARG A 70 -0.68 8.97 7.96
N VAL A 71 -0.92 10.27 7.87
CA VAL A 71 -1.60 10.91 6.71
C VAL A 71 -0.57 11.79 6.00
N GLU A 72 -0.44 11.62 4.69
CA GLU A 72 0.59 12.29 3.89
C GLU A 72 0.05 12.79 2.56
N THR A 73 0.61 13.86 2.03
CA THR A 73 0.39 14.24 0.63
C THR A 73 1.19 13.33 -0.30
N ARG A 74 0.88 13.32 -1.61
CA ARG A 74 1.72 12.60 -2.60
C ARG A 74 3.18 13.04 -2.60
N GLY A 75 3.46 14.28 -2.20
CA GLY A 75 4.82 14.82 -2.07
C GLY A 75 5.55 14.33 -0.81
N GLY A 76 4.93 13.48 0.02
CA GLY A 76 5.52 12.97 1.27
C GLY A 76 5.41 13.94 2.45
N ALA A 77 4.69 15.05 2.31
CA ALA A 77 4.47 15.98 3.40
C ALA A 77 3.44 15.40 4.38
N ALA A 78 3.82 15.30 5.66
CA ALA A 78 2.90 14.84 6.70
C ALA A 78 1.81 15.88 6.96
N VAL A 79 0.57 15.42 7.08
CA VAL A 79 -0.59 16.26 7.38
C VAL A 79 -1.13 15.86 8.76
N SER A 80 -1.15 16.80 9.69
CA SER A 80 -1.50 16.54 11.09
C SER A 80 -2.88 17.09 11.50
N ASN A 81 -3.50 17.93 10.69
CA ASN A 81 -4.79 18.56 10.97
C ASN A 81 -5.60 18.82 9.69
N GLY A 82 -6.89 19.09 9.87
CA GLY A 82 -7.83 19.33 8.78
C GLY A 82 -8.86 18.21 8.62
N ILE A 83 -9.67 18.35 7.56
CA ILE A 83 -10.77 17.44 7.24
C ILE A 83 -10.43 16.75 5.92
N VAL A 84 -10.61 15.43 5.90
CA VAL A 84 -10.47 14.59 4.71
C VAL A 84 -11.86 14.10 4.31
N THR A 85 -12.27 14.40 3.09
CA THR A 85 -13.47 13.82 2.49
C THR A 85 -13.13 12.45 1.92
N LEU A 86 -13.70 11.42 2.52
CA LEU A 86 -13.47 10.03 2.15
C LEU A 86 -14.52 9.56 1.13
N ARG A 87 -14.06 9.14 -0.06
CA ARG A 87 -14.94 8.57 -1.10
C ARG A 87 -15.51 7.22 -0.68
N LYS A 88 -14.70 6.41 0.00
CA LYS A 88 -15.05 5.12 0.63
C LYS A 88 -14.29 5.02 1.95
N PHE A 89 -14.45 3.91 2.67
CA PHE A 89 -13.57 3.66 3.81
C PHE A 89 -12.09 3.65 3.36
N PRO A 90 -11.17 4.24 4.15
CA PRO A 90 -9.78 4.40 3.76
C PRO A 90 -9.06 3.07 3.71
N LYS A 91 -8.22 2.91 2.68
CA LYS A 91 -7.32 1.77 2.48
C LYS A 91 -5.88 2.29 2.42
N PRO A 92 -5.24 2.51 3.59
CA PRO A 92 -3.88 3.00 3.64
C PRO A 92 -2.93 2.10 2.84
N ALA A 93 -1.92 2.70 2.22
CA ALA A 93 -0.79 1.98 1.65
C ALA A 93 0.11 1.42 2.75
N PHE A 94 0.77 0.31 2.49
CA PHE A 94 1.84 -0.18 3.35
C PHE A 94 3.17 0.37 2.85
N SER A 95 3.75 1.30 3.61
CA SER A 95 4.99 1.98 3.23
C SER A 95 5.87 2.23 4.45
N GLY A 96 7.14 1.83 4.36
CA GLY A 96 8.10 1.89 5.46
C GLY A 96 7.64 1.13 6.70
N GLY A 97 6.89 0.03 6.54
CA GLY A 97 6.31 -0.71 7.65
C GLY A 97 5.10 -0.05 8.32
N LYS A 98 4.55 1.02 7.73
CA LYS A 98 3.45 1.81 8.30
C LYS A 98 2.24 1.86 7.37
N ALA A 99 1.05 2.00 7.94
CA ALA A 99 -0.19 2.30 7.24
C ALA A 99 -0.29 3.79 6.96
N ILE A 100 0.01 4.19 5.72
CA ILE A 100 -0.01 5.59 5.28
C ILE A 100 -1.25 5.85 4.42
N LEU A 101 -2.09 6.79 4.84
CA LEU A 101 -3.19 7.28 4.01
C LEU A 101 -2.71 8.50 3.21
N PHE A 102 -2.71 8.37 1.88
CA PHE A 102 -2.38 9.49 1.02
C PHE A 102 -3.60 10.37 0.73
N VAL A 103 -3.39 11.68 0.79
CA VAL A 103 -4.41 12.70 0.56
C VAL A 103 -3.94 13.78 -0.42
N GLU A 104 -4.89 14.42 -1.09
CA GLU A 104 -4.66 15.59 -1.94
C GLU A 104 -5.45 16.78 -1.40
N ALA A 105 -4.88 17.98 -1.49
CA ALA A 105 -5.56 19.20 -1.08
C ALA A 105 -6.73 19.50 -2.04
N ASP A 106 -7.83 19.97 -1.46
CA ASP A 106 -9.04 20.40 -2.15
C ASP A 106 -9.59 21.65 -1.43
N GLY A 107 -9.12 22.82 -1.85
CA GLY A 107 -9.36 24.08 -1.14
C GLY A 107 -8.75 24.05 0.27
N ASP A 108 -9.59 24.31 1.28
CA ASP A 108 -9.22 24.26 2.71
C ASP A 108 -9.34 22.84 3.32
N ALA A 109 -9.71 21.85 2.50
CA ALA A 109 -9.88 20.46 2.90
C ALA A 109 -8.94 19.53 2.14
N TYR A 110 -9.06 18.24 2.41
CA TYR A 110 -8.36 17.18 1.70
C TYR A 110 -9.34 16.14 1.18
N HIS A 111 -8.93 15.34 0.20
CA HIS A 111 -9.63 14.13 -0.20
C HIS A 111 -8.69 12.94 -0.29
N ASP A 112 -9.23 11.74 -0.08
CA ASP A 112 -8.44 10.51 -0.14
C ASP A 112 -8.04 10.15 -1.58
N ILE A 113 -6.82 9.64 -1.72
CA ILE A 113 -6.33 9.14 -3.00
C ILE A 113 -6.59 7.65 -3.09
N VAL A 114 -7.42 7.26 -4.05
CA VAL A 114 -7.56 5.84 -4.41
C VAL A 114 -6.45 5.50 -5.40
N THR A 115 -5.35 4.94 -4.90
CA THR A 115 -4.34 4.30 -5.75
C THR A 115 -4.88 2.94 -6.19
N GLY A 116 -5.22 2.86 -7.48
CA GLY A 116 -5.72 1.65 -8.15
C GLY A 116 -4.60 0.64 -8.38
#